data_AF-A0AAP0RN23-F1
#
_entry.id   AF-A0AAP0RN23-F1
#
_cell.length_a   1.000
_cell.length_b   1.000
_cell.length_c   1.000
_cell.angle_alpha   90.00
_cell.angle_beta   90.00
_cell.angle_gamma   90.00
#
_symmetry.space_group_name_H-M   'P 1'
#
loop_
_entity.id
_entity.type
_entity.pdbx_description
1 polymer ?
#
loop_
_entity_poly.entity_id
_entity_poly.type
_entity_poly.pdbx_seq_one_letter_code
_entity_poly.pdbx_strand_id
1 'polypeptide(L)'
;MTIEGRKRYALLLAAKESDYVKKVYGGYFNVYVGAYGEEGDKWDLFRVVEGEFPDMNELHKYTGFVVSGSPFDAFGNDSWIVRLCFLLETLVSMGKRVLGICFGHQVLCRALGGKIRRSRSGWDIGLGKVRFMEELPPHSFLNVLKGNPPFLSVIQCHQDEVWEVPLGAKVIAFSEKTGVEMFSIGDHVLGIQGHPEYTKDILFNLIDRLVNNNSIERDFAEDVRSRMETAEPDTVSWEIILDLVIQSVGLKRKEVMEDLAKIMEMLTRLDATVVGLDMLIQKLEKDKEKKRAEGEESFKERLQLEKKDKGKGKEDIEREEKPQEGDNDLWQNKDPTDYLRKKNWEKILWTMEIKMKRGYRFCYPSKIKIKSLATRLSLNIYF
;
A
#
# COMPACT_ATOMS: atom_id res chain seq x y z
N MET A 1 6.90 -33.83 -10.82
CA MET A 1 6.72 -32.99 -12.03
C MET A 1 7.53 -31.73 -11.81
N THR A 2 8.56 -31.55 -12.65
CA THR A 2 9.44 -30.37 -12.83
C THR A 2 9.77 -29.52 -11.59
N ILE A 3 11.01 -29.65 -11.10
CA ILE A 3 11.69 -28.60 -10.35
C ILE A 3 11.69 -27.37 -11.28
N GLU A 4 10.77 -26.42 -11.07
CA GLU A 4 10.81 -25.13 -11.75
C GLU A 4 12.20 -24.53 -11.47
N GLY A 5 12.97 -24.29 -12.53
CA GLY A 5 14.29 -23.65 -12.40
C GLY A 5 14.12 -22.31 -11.67
N ARG A 6 14.99 -22.03 -10.70
CA ARG A 6 14.98 -20.77 -9.94
C ARG A 6 14.93 -19.59 -10.92
N LYS A 7 13.88 -18.77 -10.83
CA LYS A 7 13.74 -17.58 -11.67
C LYS A 7 14.81 -16.57 -11.28
N ARG A 8 15.35 -15.88 -12.29
CA ARG A 8 16.41 -14.88 -12.11
C ARG A 8 15.92 -13.53 -12.61
N TYR A 9 15.97 -12.51 -11.77
CA TYR A 9 15.53 -11.16 -12.10
C TYR A 9 16.68 -10.17 -11.95
N ALA A 10 16.58 -9.06 -12.66
CA ALA A 10 17.52 -7.96 -12.57
C ALA A 10 16.79 -6.70 -12.11
N LEU A 11 17.32 -6.03 -11.07
CA LEU A 11 16.94 -4.68 -10.71
C LEU A 11 17.91 -3.70 -11.38
N LEU A 12 17.39 -2.88 -12.28
CA LEU A 12 18.08 -1.74 -12.90
C LEU A 12 17.83 -0.50 -12.03
N LEU A 13 18.74 -0.26 -11.08
CA LEU A 13 18.61 0.82 -10.10
C LEU A 13 19.09 2.16 -10.71
N ALA A 14 18.11 3.02 -11.00
CA ALA A 14 18.27 4.34 -11.60
C ALA A 14 18.40 5.47 -10.57
N ALA A 15 18.61 5.15 -9.29
CA ALA A 15 18.76 6.12 -8.22
C ALA A 15 20.01 5.84 -7.39
N LYS A 16 20.64 6.92 -6.90
CA LYS A 16 21.64 6.80 -5.84
C LYS A 16 20.93 6.44 -4.53
N GLU A 17 21.53 5.53 -3.79
CA GLU A 17 21.04 5.11 -2.48
C GLU A 17 21.00 6.29 -1.51
N SER A 18 19.87 6.48 -0.84
CA SER A 18 19.77 7.45 0.26
C SER A 18 20.30 6.86 1.56
N ASP A 19 20.86 7.70 2.42
CA ASP A 19 21.36 7.25 3.73
C ASP A 19 20.23 6.67 4.59
N TYR A 20 19.04 7.24 4.49
CA TYR A 20 17.84 6.74 5.17
C TYR A 20 17.50 5.33 4.72
N VAL A 21 17.35 5.10 3.41
CA VAL A 21 16.96 3.77 2.89
C VAL A 21 18.06 2.74 3.13
N LYS A 22 19.34 3.13 3.05
CA LYS A 22 20.46 2.27 3.49
C LYS A 22 20.33 1.87 4.96
N LYS A 23 20.06 2.83 5.85
CA LYS A 23 20.00 2.59 7.29
C LYS A 23 18.80 1.74 7.71
N VAL A 24 17.62 2.02 7.15
CA VAL A 24 16.35 1.40 7.57
C VAL A 24 16.07 0.11 6.82
N TYR A 25 16.38 0.05 5.52
CA TYR A 25 16.04 -1.07 4.65
C TYR A 25 17.26 -1.86 4.16
N GLY A 26 18.48 -1.38 4.38
CA GLY A 26 19.69 -1.98 3.77
C GLY A 26 19.87 -1.60 2.30
N GLY A 27 19.19 -0.56 1.83
CA GLY A 27 19.26 -0.04 0.46
C GLY A 27 18.01 -0.34 -0.37
N TYR A 28 17.86 0.36 -1.50
CA TYR A 28 16.70 0.23 -2.38
C TYR A 28 16.57 -1.18 -2.94
N PHE A 29 17.66 -1.92 -3.12
CA PHE A 29 17.59 -3.33 -3.53
C PHE A 29 16.65 -4.14 -2.64
N ASN A 30 16.72 -3.98 -1.32
CA ASN A 30 15.85 -4.70 -0.39
C ASN A 30 14.42 -4.19 -0.39
N VAL A 31 14.19 -2.91 -0.72
CA VAL A 31 12.83 -2.35 -0.89
C VAL A 31 12.16 -3.03 -2.09
N TYR A 32 12.84 -3.05 -3.23
CA TYR A 32 12.33 -3.67 -4.46
C TYR A 32 12.19 -5.19 -4.33
N VAL A 33 13.19 -5.89 -3.78
CA VAL A 33 13.12 -7.35 -3.55
C VAL A 33 12.07 -7.70 -2.50
N GLY A 34 11.90 -6.86 -1.47
CA GLY A 34 10.87 -7.06 -0.46
C GLY A 34 9.45 -6.89 -1.02
N ALA A 35 9.28 -6.01 -2.00
CA ALA A 35 7.99 -5.77 -2.65
C ALA A 35 7.69 -6.79 -3.77
N TYR A 36 8.71 -7.23 -4.51
CA TYR A 36 8.52 -7.93 -5.79
C TYR A 36 9.16 -9.32 -5.88
N GLY A 37 10.00 -9.68 -4.92
CA GLY A 37 10.73 -10.94 -4.91
C GLY A 37 10.00 -12.03 -4.14
N GLU A 38 10.19 -13.28 -4.58
CA GLU A 38 9.71 -14.46 -3.86
C GLU A 38 10.81 -15.37 -3.34
N GLU A 39 10.41 -16.26 -2.43
CA GLU A 39 11.30 -17.27 -1.87
C GLU A 39 11.84 -18.19 -2.99
N GLY A 40 13.16 -18.21 -3.14
CA GLY A 40 13.85 -19.00 -4.16
C GLY A 40 14.20 -18.25 -5.43
N ASP A 41 13.69 -17.02 -5.62
CA ASP A 41 14.11 -16.15 -6.69
C ASP A 41 15.56 -15.68 -6.49
N LYS A 42 16.29 -15.55 -7.60
CA LYS A 42 17.59 -14.89 -7.61
C LYS A 42 17.43 -13.49 -8.16
N TRP A 43 17.95 -12.49 -7.47
CA TRP A 43 17.94 -11.10 -7.89
C TRP A 43 19.37 -10.57 -8.02
N ASP A 44 19.69 -9.96 -9.15
CA ASP A 44 20.93 -9.23 -9.36
C ASP A 44 20.65 -7.73 -9.45
N LEU A 45 21.56 -6.93 -8.91
CA LEU A 45 21.49 -5.47 -8.89
C LEU A 45 22.44 -4.89 -9.93
N PHE A 46 21.93 -3.96 -10.74
CA PHE A 46 22.73 -3.15 -11.66
C PHE A 46 22.47 -1.67 -11.35
N ARG A 47 23.49 -0.95 -10.88
CA ARG A 47 23.39 0.50 -10.62
C ARG A 47 23.53 1.26 -11.93
N VAL A 48 22.48 1.26 -12.75
CA VAL A 48 22.49 1.89 -14.08
C VAL A 48 22.82 3.38 -14.01
N VAL A 49 22.42 4.08 -12.94
CA VAL A 49 22.78 5.48 -12.69
C VAL A 49 24.29 5.71 -12.50
N GLU A 50 25.04 4.65 -12.17
CA GLU A 50 26.50 4.64 -12.02
C GLU A 50 27.20 4.01 -13.24
N GLY A 51 26.45 3.68 -14.30
CA GLY A 51 27.01 3.08 -15.52
C GLY A 51 27.15 1.56 -15.48
N GLU A 52 26.65 0.91 -14.42
CA GLU A 52 26.63 -0.55 -14.29
C GLU A 52 25.39 -1.12 -14.99
N PHE A 53 25.60 -1.92 -16.03
CA PHE A 53 24.52 -2.54 -16.82
C PHE A 53 24.76 -4.05 -16.96
N PRO A 54 23.71 -4.85 -17.13
CA PRO A 54 23.86 -6.26 -17.46
C PRO A 54 24.62 -6.44 -18.78
N ASP A 55 25.39 -7.52 -18.87
CA ASP A 55 25.99 -7.94 -20.13
C ASP A 55 24.87 -8.33 -21.11
N MET A 56 24.91 -7.73 -22.30
CA MET A 56 23.94 -7.98 -23.38
C MET A 56 23.87 -9.46 -23.77
N ASN A 57 24.99 -10.18 -23.66
CA ASN A 57 25.07 -11.61 -23.96
C ASN A 57 24.40 -12.47 -22.87
N GLU A 58 24.19 -11.93 -21.67
CA GLU A 58 23.63 -12.67 -20.54
C GLU A 58 22.14 -12.36 -20.28
N LEU A 59 21.53 -11.43 -21.02
CA LEU A 59 20.12 -11.05 -20.84
C LEU A 59 19.16 -12.24 -20.93
N HIS A 60 19.51 -13.25 -21.74
CA HIS A 60 18.70 -14.46 -21.89
C HIS A 60 18.53 -15.23 -20.56
N LYS A 61 19.49 -15.12 -19.63
CA LYS A 61 19.48 -15.79 -18.32
C LYS A 61 18.44 -15.23 -17.34
N TYR A 62 17.90 -14.04 -17.61
CA TYR A 62 16.92 -13.38 -16.76
C TYR A 62 15.49 -13.64 -17.24
N THR A 63 14.61 -13.93 -16.29
CA THR A 63 13.16 -14.05 -16.49
C THR A 63 12.53 -12.67 -16.68
N GLY A 64 13.00 -11.66 -15.95
CA GLY A 64 12.46 -10.31 -16.02
C GLY A 64 13.38 -9.24 -15.42
N PHE A 65 13.02 -8.00 -15.68
CA PHE A 65 13.78 -6.80 -15.33
C PHE A 65 12.84 -5.81 -14.66
N VAL A 66 13.31 -5.20 -13.57
CA VAL A 66 12.62 -4.10 -12.89
C VAL A 66 13.46 -2.84 -13.02
N VAL A 67 12.87 -1.74 -13.44
CA VAL A 67 13.50 -0.42 -13.53
C VAL A 67 12.94 0.45 -12.40
N SER A 68 13.82 0.92 -11.53
CA SER A 68 13.42 1.71 -10.36
C SER A 68 12.96 3.12 -10.72
N GLY A 69 12.40 3.81 -9.71
CA GLY A 69 12.31 5.27 -9.70
C GLY A 69 13.69 5.95 -9.74
N SER A 70 13.70 7.26 -9.99
CA SER A 70 14.91 8.09 -10.06
C SER A 70 14.56 9.54 -9.74
N PRO A 71 15.49 10.32 -9.13
CA PRO A 71 15.36 11.78 -9.05
C PRO A 71 15.75 12.50 -10.35
N PHE A 72 16.19 11.78 -11.39
CA PHE A 72 16.55 12.35 -12.69
C PHE A 72 15.33 12.43 -13.62
N ASP A 73 15.39 13.34 -14.58
CA ASP A 73 14.35 13.48 -15.59
C ASP A 73 14.47 12.35 -16.62
N ALA A 74 13.40 11.58 -16.84
CA ALA A 74 13.41 10.46 -17.79
C ALA A 74 13.61 10.88 -19.26
N PHE A 75 13.39 12.16 -19.58
CA PHE A 75 13.69 12.76 -20.88
C PHE A 75 15.10 13.38 -20.97
N GLY A 76 15.90 13.28 -19.91
CA GLY A 76 17.29 13.71 -19.90
C GLY A 76 18.16 12.94 -20.89
N ASN A 77 19.31 13.53 -21.26
CA ASN A 77 20.25 12.95 -22.23
C ASN A 77 21.55 12.46 -21.60
N ASP A 78 21.57 12.24 -20.28
CA ASP A 78 22.70 11.57 -19.62
C ASP A 78 22.98 10.23 -20.30
N SER A 79 24.27 9.91 -20.47
CA SER A 79 24.70 8.73 -21.24
C SER A 79 24.09 7.43 -20.73
N TRP A 80 23.91 7.30 -19.40
CA TRP A 80 23.28 6.13 -18.80
C TRP A 80 21.77 6.05 -19.08
N ILE A 81 21.06 7.17 -19.20
CA ILE A 81 19.62 7.19 -19.56
C ILE A 81 19.45 6.75 -21.02
N VAL A 82 20.27 7.28 -21.92
CA VAL A 82 20.27 6.88 -23.33
C VAL A 82 20.58 5.39 -23.48
N ARG A 83 21.60 4.90 -22.74
CA ARG A 83 21.94 3.47 -22.70
C ARG A 83 20.82 2.62 -22.11
N LEU A 84 20.11 3.12 -21.09
CA LEU A 84 18.96 2.45 -20.50
C LEU A 84 17.81 2.34 -21.51
N CYS A 85 17.51 3.39 -22.28
CA CYS A 85 16.52 3.31 -23.36
C CYS A 85 16.85 2.19 -24.36
N PHE A 86 18.10 2.13 -24.82
CA PHE A 86 18.55 1.07 -25.75
C PHE A 86 18.43 -0.34 -25.15
N LEU A 87 18.80 -0.51 -23.87
CA LEU A 87 18.61 -1.77 -23.17
C LEU A 87 17.12 -2.14 -23.10
N LEU A 88 16.24 -1.21 -22.75
CA LEU A 88 14.81 -1.48 -22.61
C LEU A 88 14.15 -1.85 -23.95
N GLU A 89 14.50 -1.15 -25.03
CA GLU A 89 14.09 -1.52 -26.39
C GLU A 89 14.53 -2.96 -26.73
N THR A 90 15.79 -3.30 -26.42
CA THR A 90 16.32 -4.65 -26.62
C THR A 90 15.54 -5.68 -25.81
N LEU A 91 15.31 -5.44 -24.52
CA LEU A 91 14.60 -6.35 -23.62
C LEU A 91 13.17 -6.63 -24.12
N VAL A 92 12.44 -5.59 -24.52
CA VAL A 92 11.08 -5.73 -25.04
C VAL A 92 11.09 -6.48 -26.38
N SER A 93 12.03 -6.20 -27.28
CA SER A 93 12.17 -6.93 -28.55
C SER A 93 12.47 -8.43 -28.35
N MET A 94 13.17 -8.78 -27.27
CA MET A 94 13.45 -10.16 -26.87
C MET A 94 12.25 -10.83 -26.15
N GLY A 95 11.14 -10.12 -25.96
CA GLY A 95 9.98 -10.61 -25.19
C GLY A 95 10.28 -10.81 -23.71
N LYS A 96 11.28 -10.11 -23.16
CA LYS A 96 11.58 -10.15 -21.72
C LYS A 96 10.52 -9.42 -20.92
N ARG A 97 10.29 -9.87 -19.70
CA ARG A 97 9.40 -9.16 -18.79
C ARG A 97 10.07 -7.89 -18.31
N VAL A 98 9.38 -6.75 -18.40
CA VAL A 98 9.89 -5.46 -17.96
C VAL A 98 8.83 -4.75 -17.13
N LEU A 99 9.18 -4.44 -15.88
CA LEU A 99 8.41 -3.59 -15.00
C LEU A 99 9.13 -2.25 -14.82
N GLY A 100 8.47 -1.15 -15.17
CA GLY A 100 8.98 0.20 -14.91
C GLY A 100 8.19 0.89 -13.80
N ILE A 101 8.89 1.43 -12.80
CA ILE A 101 8.28 2.15 -11.66
C ILE A 101 8.68 3.63 -11.69
N CYS A 102 7.69 4.54 -11.67
CA CYS A 102 7.88 5.99 -11.70
C CYS A 102 8.78 6.45 -12.86
N PHE A 103 10.03 6.87 -12.62
CA PHE A 103 11.03 7.10 -13.67
C PHE A 103 11.15 5.88 -14.61
N GLY A 104 11.17 4.67 -14.07
CA GLY A 104 11.19 3.43 -14.84
C GLY A 104 10.00 3.30 -15.79
N HIS A 105 8.81 3.69 -15.37
CA HIS A 105 7.61 3.75 -16.22
C HIS A 105 7.79 4.75 -17.36
N GLN A 106 8.33 5.93 -17.06
CA GLN A 106 8.52 7.01 -18.02
C GLN A 106 9.62 6.69 -19.04
N VAL A 107 10.79 6.21 -18.59
CA VAL A 107 11.91 5.88 -19.47
C VAL A 107 11.60 4.67 -20.35
N LEU A 108 10.84 3.70 -19.84
CA LEU A 108 10.31 2.58 -20.63
C LEU A 108 9.35 3.07 -21.71
N CYS A 109 8.43 3.99 -21.38
CA CYS A 109 7.54 4.61 -22.36
C CYS A 109 8.34 5.33 -23.46
N ARG A 110 9.32 6.16 -23.06
CA ARG A 110 10.22 6.88 -23.98
C ARG A 110 11.00 5.91 -24.88
N ALA A 111 11.59 4.86 -24.31
CA ALA A 111 12.40 3.88 -25.04
C ALA A 111 11.63 3.21 -26.18
N LEU A 112 10.31 3.07 -26.03
CA LEU A 112 9.43 2.42 -27.00
C LEU A 112 8.72 3.41 -27.94
N GLY A 113 9.11 4.69 -27.91
CA GLY A 113 8.59 5.73 -28.80
C GLY A 113 7.37 6.49 -28.26
N GLY A 114 7.01 6.29 -26.99
CA GLY A 114 6.01 7.12 -26.31
C GLY A 114 6.54 8.51 -25.95
N LYS A 115 5.66 9.39 -25.49
CA LYS A 115 5.99 10.77 -25.14
C LYS A 115 5.82 10.99 -23.64
N ILE A 116 6.85 11.57 -23.04
CA ILE A 116 6.89 11.96 -21.63
C ILE A 116 7.17 13.46 -21.53
N ARG A 117 6.78 14.07 -20.41
CA ARG A 117 7.01 15.50 -20.15
C ARG A 117 6.97 15.81 -18.66
N ARG A 118 7.44 17.00 -18.30
CA ARG A 118 7.10 17.63 -17.01
C ARG A 118 5.58 17.81 -16.93
N SER A 119 4.98 17.38 -15.82
CA SER A 119 3.55 17.53 -15.60
C SER A 119 3.19 19.01 -15.53
N ARG A 120 2.07 19.37 -16.17
CA ARG A 120 1.53 20.73 -16.10
C ARG A 120 0.94 21.05 -14.74
N SER A 121 0.58 20.03 -13.97
CA SER A 121 0.01 20.14 -12.63
C SER A 121 1.08 20.26 -11.54
N GLY A 122 2.37 20.20 -11.90
CA GLY A 122 3.47 20.25 -10.95
C GLY A 122 3.68 18.90 -10.26
N TRP A 123 4.07 18.96 -8.98
CA TRP A 123 4.34 17.77 -8.18
C TRP A 123 3.06 17.01 -7.82
N ASP A 124 3.11 15.69 -7.98
CA ASP A 124 2.16 14.78 -7.35
C ASP A 124 2.86 13.95 -6.29
N ILE A 125 2.57 14.27 -5.03
CA ILE A 125 3.19 13.71 -3.84
C ILE A 125 2.08 13.39 -2.83
N GLY A 126 2.10 12.19 -2.27
CA GLY A 126 1.11 11.74 -1.28
C GLY A 126 0.40 10.47 -1.72
N LEU A 127 -0.81 10.25 -1.20
CA LEU A 127 -1.63 9.10 -1.57
C LEU A 127 -2.52 9.46 -2.76
N GLY A 128 -2.26 8.84 -3.92
CA GLY A 128 -3.03 9.00 -5.14
C GLY A 128 -4.05 7.87 -5.32
N LYS A 129 -5.25 8.20 -5.82
CA LYS A 129 -6.28 7.22 -6.18
C LYS A 129 -6.20 6.91 -7.67
N VAL A 130 -5.71 5.72 -8.00
CA VAL A 130 -5.56 5.21 -9.37
C VAL A 130 -6.81 4.43 -9.76
N ARG A 131 -7.50 4.89 -10.81
CA ARG A 131 -8.69 4.26 -11.36
C ARG A 131 -8.33 3.37 -12.54
N PHE A 132 -8.83 2.14 -12.55
CA PHE A 132 -8.62 1.22 -13.66
C PHE A 132 -9.61 1.49 -14.80
N MET A 133 -9.17 1.25 -16.03
CA MET A 133 -10.05 1.30 -17.20
C MET A 133 -11.10 0.17 -17.14
N GLU A 134 -12.33 0.45 -17.54
CA GLU A 134 -13.41 -0.57 -17.55
C GLU A 134 -13.10 -1.70 -18.54
N GLU A 135 -12.62 -1.32 -19.73
CA GLU A 135 -12.22 -2.25 -20.78
C GLU A 135 -10.73 -2.58 -20.69
N LEU A 136 -10.40 -3.52 -19.80
CA LEU A 136 -9.05 -4.09 -19.74
C LEU A 136 -8.80 -5.04 -20.92
N PRO A 137 -7.54 -5.15 -21.40
CA PRO A 137 -7.20 -6.00 -22.53
C PRO A 137 -7.67 -7.46 -22.30
N PRO A 138 -8.23 -8.13 -23.32
CA PRO A 138 -8.59 -9.55 -23.21
C PRO A 138 -7.37 -10.38 -22.79
N HIS A 139 -7.56 -11.34 -21.88
CA HIS A 139 -6.48 -12.16 -21.30
C HIS A 139 -5.40 -11.41 -20.52
N SER A 140 -5.58 -10.11 -20.23
CA SER A 140 -4.73 -9.38 -19.30
C SER A 140 -4.74 -10.03 -17.92
N PHE A 141 -3.57 -10.06 -17.27
CA PHE A 141 -3.41 -10.41 -15.86
C PHE A 141 -4.28 -9.52 -14.94
N LEU A 142 -4.66 -8.32 -15.40
CA LEU A 142 -5.53 -7.39 -14.68
C LEU A 142 -7.01 -7.79 -14.68
N ASN A 143 -7.40 -8.86 -15.38
CA ASN A 143 -8.79 -9.33 -15.31
C ASN A 143 -9.22 -9.70 -13.87
N VAL A 144 -8.27 -9.93 -12.94
CA VAL A 144 -8.58 -10.09 -11.50
C VAL A 144 -9.22 -8.82 -10.91
N LEU A 145 -8.95 -7.66 -11.49
CA LEU A 145 -9.48 -6.36 -11.06
C LEU A 145 -10.87 -6.08 -11.67
N LYS A 146 -11.36 -6.93 -12.58
CA LYS A 146 -12.74 -6.83 -13.06
C LYS A 146 -13.69 -7.23 -11.92
N GLY A 147 -14.31 -6.23 -11.30
CA GLY A 147 -15.40 -6.46 -10.34
C GLY A 147 -15.30 -5.71 -9.01
N ASN A 148 -14.20 -4.98 -8.73
CA ASN A 148 -13.93 -4.02 -7.63
C ASN A 148 -12.57 -4.28 -6.95
N PRO A 149 -11.93 -3.25 -6.35
CA PRO A 149 -12.38 -1.86 -6.27
C PRO A 149 -12.16 -1.07 -7.59
N PRO A 150 -12.96 -0.03 -7.86
CA PRO A 150 -12.82 0.77 -9.08
C PRO A 150 -11.54 1.61 -9.09
N PHE A 151 -10.96 1.83 -7.91
CA PHE A 151 -9.69 2.51 -7.72
C PHE A 151 -8.84 1.80 -6.66
N LEU A 152 -7.53 1.97 -6.75
CA LEU A 152 -6.57 1.61 -5.71
C LEU A 152 -5.73 2.82 -5.34
N SER A 153 -5.43 2.93 -4.06
CA SER A 153 -4.60 3.98 -3.47
C SER A 153 -3.14 3.55 -3.54
N VAL A 154 -2.27 4.43 -4.04
CA VAL A 154 -0.83 4.19 -4.16
C VAL A 154 -0.06 5.45 -3.79
N ILE A 155 1.15 5.30 -3.26
CA ILE A 155 2.02 6.44 -3.00
C ILE A 155 2.47 7.04 -4.34
N GLN A 156 2.27 8.34 -4.50
CA GLN A 156 2.78 9.15 -5.60
C GLN A 156 3.95 9.99 -5.11
N CYS A 157 4.98 10.13 -5.94
CA CYS A 157 6.09 11.05 -5.73
C CYS A 157 6.78 11.32 -7.07
N HIS A 158 6.17 12.15 -7.91
CA HIS A 158 6.72 12.48 -9.23
C HIS A 158 6.34 13.90 -9.65
N GLN A 159 7.11 14.45 -10.60
CA GLN A 159 6.77 15.71 -11.27
C GLN A 159 6.67 15.54 -12.80
N ASP A 160 7.12 14.41 -13.31
CA ASP A 160 7.03 14.03 -14.72
C ASP A 160 5.88 13.07 -14.95
N GLU A 161 5.38 12.99 -16.18
CA GLU A 161 4.27 12.13 -16.57
C GLU A 161 4.47 11.55 -17.98
N VAL A 162 3.89 10.38 -18.22
CA VAL A 162 3.62 9.90 -19.58
C VAL A 162 2.43 10.66 -20.14
N TRP A 163 2.64 11.33 -21.28
CA TRP A 163 1.60 12.05 -22.00
C TRP A 163 0.98 11.20 -23.13
N GLU A 164 1.78 10.36 -23.79
CA GLU A 164 1.34 9.49 -24.87
C GLU A 164 2.05 8.15 -24.76
N VAL A 165 1.30 7.06 -24.67
CA VAL A 165 1.87 5.71 -24.64
C VAL A 165 2.39 5.31 -26.03
N PRO A 166 3.41 4.43 -26.13
CA PRO A 166 3.95 3.99 -27.41
C PRO A 166 2.93 3.17 -28.22
N LEU A 167 3.19 3.01 -29.51
CA LEU A 167 2.34 2.19 -30.38
C LEU A 167 2.23 0.76 -29.84
N GLY A 168 1.00 0.23 -29.78
CA GLY A 168 0.73 -1.11 -29.26
C GLY A 168 0.60 -1.20 -27.73
N ALA A 169 0.90 -0.11 -27.00
CA ALA A 169 0.59 -0.02 -25.58
C ALA A 169 -0.89 0.30 -25.34
N LYS A 170 -1.37 -0.10 -24.17
CA LYS A 170 -2.70 0.21 -23.68
C LYS A 170 -2.58 0.89 -22.33
N VAL A 171 -3.23 2.05 -22.20
CA VAL A 171 -3.48 2.65 -20.89
C VAL A 171 -4.47 1.77 -20.15
N ILE A 172 -4.13 1.41 -18.91
CA ILE A 172 -4.90 0.47 -18.08
C ILE A 172 -5.35 1.11 -16.77
N ALA A 173 -4.72 2.22 -16.36
CA ALA A 173 -5.18 3.01 -15.23
C ALA A 173 -4.79 4.49 -15.38
N PHE A 174 -5.58 5.37 -14.75
CA PHE A 174 -5.43 6.82 -14.74
C PHE A 174 -5.86 7.39 -13.38
N SER A 175 -5.51 8.64 -13.09
CA SER A 175 -6.00 9.39 -11.92
C SER A 175 -6.55 10.74 -12.36
N GLU A 176 -7.04 11.53 -11.41
CA GLU A 176 -7.51 12.90 -11.68
C GLU A 176 -6.38 13.81 -12.18
N LYS A 177 -5.15 13.60 -11.68
CA LYS A 177 -3.98 14.41 -12.04
C LYS A 177 -3.19 13.85 -13.22
N THR A 178 -3.12 12.53 -13.34
CA THR A 178 -2.22 11.86 -14.29
C THR A 178 -3.01 10.94 -15.22
N GLY A 179 -2.98 11.24 -16.53
CA GLY A 179 -3.74 10.50 -17.54
C GLY A 179 -3.24 9.08 -17.79
N VAL A 180 -1.98 8.79 -17.48
CA VAL A 180 -1.36 7.46 -17.65
C VAL A 180 -0.68 7.07 -16.35
N GLU A 181 -1.46 6.55 -15.40
CA GLU A 181 -0.92 5.97 -14.16
C GLU A 181 -0.30 4.60 -14.42
N MET A 182 -0.88 3.85 -15.35
CA MET A 182 -0.39 2.54 -15.74
C MET A 182 -0.61 2.30 -17.24
N PHE A 183 0.38 1.68 -17.89
CA PHE A 183 0.25 1.16 -19.25
C PHE A 183 0.86 -0.23 -19.36
N SER A 184 0.37 -1.04 -20.31
CA SER A 184 0.96 -2.33 -20.64
C SER A 184 1.16 -2.53 -22.13
N ILE A 185 2.11 -3.39 -22.50
CA ILE A 185 2.30 -3.89 -23.88
C ILE A 185 2.34 -5.42 -23.82
N GLY A 186 1.30 -6.04 -24.40
CA GLY A 186 1.06 -7.47 -24.25
C GLY A 186 1.05 -7.91 -22.78
N ASP A 187 1.56 -9.12 -22.53
CA ASP A 187 1.58 -9.75 -21.19
C ASP A 187 2.97 -9.69 -20.52
N HIS A 188 3.89 -8.86 -21.01
CA HIS A 188 5.29 -8.85 -20.56
C HIS A 188 5.84 -7.46 -20.23
N VAL A 189 5.16 -6.37 -20.59
CA VAL A 189 5.59 -5.02 -20.25
C VAL A 189 4.52 -4.34 -19.39
N LEU A 190 4.94 -3.78 -18.26
CA LEU A 190 4.10 -2.96 -17.39
C LEU A 190 4.87 -1.72 -16.94
N GLY A 191 4.25 -0.55 -17.06
CA GLY A 191 4.68 0.66 -16.38
C GLY A 191 3.69 1.04 -15.29
N ILE A 192 4.17 1.45 -14.12
CA ILE A 192 3.39 2.04 -13.02
C ILE A 192 4.01 3.38 -12.62
N GLN A 193 3.22 4.45 -12.61
CA GLN A 193 3.68 5.81 -12.31
C GLN A 193 3.91 6.01 -10.81
N GLY A 194 3.05 5.46 -9.96
CA GLY A 194 3.20 5.46 -8.51
C GLY A 194 4.25 4.49 -7.99
N HIS A 195 4.36 4.43 -6.66
CA HIS A 195 5.31 3.62 -5.92
C HIS A 195 4.62 2.60 -5.00
N PRO A 196 4.16 1.45 -5.54
CA PRO A 196 3.67 0.34 -4.72
C PRO A 196 4.69 -0.21 -3.72
N GLU A 197 5.98 -0.02 -3.98
CA GLU A 197 7.10 -0.46 -3.13
C GLU A 197 7.41 0.50 -1.99
N TYR A 198 6.83 1.71 -1.98
CA TYR A 198 7.09 2.68 -0.94
C TYR A 198 6.19 2.47 0.28
N THR A 199 6.79 2.74 1.42
CA THR A 199 6.12 2.97 2.69
C THR A 199 6.01 4.47 2.96
N LYS A 200 5.15 4.86 3.92
CA LYS A 200 4.97 6.27 4.29
C LYS A 200 6.26 6.92 4.77
N ASP A 201 7.10 6.19 5.50
CA ASP A 201 8.36 6.72 6.02
C ASP A 201 9.38 7.01 4.91
N ILE A 202 9.42 6.18 3.85
CA ILE A 202 10.22 6.48 2.65
C ILE A 202 9.71 7.77 2.01
N LEU A 203 8.39 7.92 1.83
CA LEU A 203 7.80 9.13 1.27
C LEU A 203 8.13 10.36 2.12
N PHE A 204 7.99 10.29 3.45
CA PHE A 204 8.28 11.41 4.34
C PHE A 204 9.76 11.82 4.30
N ASN A 205 10.67 10.84 4.21
CA ASN A 205 12.09 11.14 4.01
C ASN A 205 12.36 11.83 2.66
N LEU A 206 11.65 11.42 1.60
CA LEU A 206 11.75 12.08 0.29
C LEU A 206 11.20 13.51 0.34
N ILE A 207 10.06 13.72 1.01
CA ILE A 207 9.49 15.06 1.23
C ILE A 207 10.50 15.98 1.94
N ASP A 208 11.17 15.51 3.00
CA ASP A 208 12.21 16.31 3.68
C ASP A 208 13.33 16.72 2.72
N ARG A 209 13.77 15.81 1.85
CA ARG A 209 14.81 16.10 0.86
C ARG A 209 14.34 17.11 -0.18
N LEU A 210 13.10 17.01 -0.63
CA LEU A 210 12.49 17.94 -1.60
C LEU A 210 12.24 19.33 -1.01
N VAL A 211 11.94 19.42 0.29
CA VAL A 211 11.87 20.71 0.99
C VAL A 211 13.27 21.30 1.14
N ASN A 212 14.25 20.50 1.56
CA ASN A 212 15.61 20.96 1.83
C ASN A 212 16.36 21.43 0.58
N ASN A 213 16.01 20.93 -0.61
CA ASN A 213 16.58 21.39 -1.87
C ASN A 213 15.69 22.41 -2.61
N ASN A 214 14.66 22.95 -1.94
CA ASN A 214 13.70 23.92 -2.48
C ASN A 214 12.92 23.44 -3.73
N SER A 215 12.71 22.13 -3.88
CA SER A 215 11.89 21.58 -4.97
C SER A 215 10.40 21.68 -4.69
N ILE A 216 10.00 21.72 -3.41
CA ILE A 216 8.62 21.93 -2.96
C ILE A 216 8.58 22.90 -1.79
N GLU A 217 7.44 23.57 -1.63
CA GLU A 217 7.18 24.47 -0.50
C GLU A 217 6.91 23.71 0.80
N ARG A 218 7.22 24.32 1.94
CA ARG A 218 7.00 23.72 3.27
C ARG A 218 5.52 23.48 3.54
N ASP A 219 4.67 24.46 3.24
CA ASP A 219 3.23 24.37 3.46
C ASP A 219 2.61 23.23 2.64
N PHE A 220 3.08 23.04 1.40
CA PHE A 220 2.68 21.91 0.57
C PHE A 220 3.10 20.57 1.19
N ALA A 221 4.33 20.48 1.71
CA ALA A 221 4.82 19.27 2.38
C ALA A 221 4.03 18.94 3.66
N GLU A 222 3.64 19.95 4.44
CA GLU A 222 2.82 19.77 5.65
C GLU A 222 1.40 19.29 5.32
N ASP A 223 0.78 19.86 4.28
CA ASP A 223 -0.53 19.40 3.79
C ASP A 223 -0.49 17.93 3.31
N VAL A 224 0.54 17.54 2.56
CA VAL A 224 0.72 16.14 2.15
C VAL A 224 0.85 15.22 3.36
N ARG A 225 1.62 15.60 4.39
CA ARG A 225 1.77 14.80 5.61
C ARG A 225 0.46 14.61 6.34
N SER A 226 -0.30 15.69 6.52
CA SER A 226 -1.62 15.62 7.18
C SER A 226 -2.56 14.66 6.45
N ARG A 227 -2.62 14.72 5.12
CA ARG A 227 -3.43 13.80 4.30
C ARG A 227 -2.98 12.33 4.42
N MET A 228 -1.70 12.09 4.64
CA MET A 228 -1.12 10.75 4.81
C MET A 228 -1.36 10.16 6.20
N GLU A 229 -1.76 10.94 7.22
CA GLU A 229 -2.04 10.41 8.57
C GLU A 229 -3.31 9.57 8.61
N THR A 230 -4.31 9.92 7.80
CA THR A 230 -5.65 9.31 7.87
C THR A 230 -5.92 8.24 6.81
N ALA A 231 -4.94 7.94 5.94
CA ALA A 231 -5.14 7.03 4.81
C ALA A 231 -3.91 6.16 4.54
N GLU A 232 -4.14 4.90 4.14
CA GLU A 232 -3.08 3.93 3.81
C GLU A 232 -3.12 3.56 2.31
N PRO A 233 -1.98 3.24 1.69
CA PRO A 233 -1.96 2.62 0.37
C PRO A 233 -2.53 1.20 0.40
N ASP A 234 -3.16 0.79 -0.70
CA ASP A 234 -3.78 -0.53 -0.88
C ASP A 234 -2.71 -1.61 -1.18
N THR A 235 -1.72 -1.72 -0.29
CA THR A 235 -0.50 -2.53 -0.45
C THR A 235 -0.80 -3.98 -0.85
N VAL A 236 -1.75 -4.64 -0.19
CA VAL A 236 -2.16 -6.02 -0.51
C VAL A 236 -2.69 -6.16 -1.93
N SER A 237 -3.50 -5.21 -2.40
CA SER A 237 -4.02 -5.25 -3.77
C SER A 237 -2.92 -5.03 -4.80
N TRP A 238 -1.96 -4.15 -4.50
CA TRP A 238 -0.80 -3.93 -5.35
C TRP A 238 0.12 -5.15 -5.40
N GLU A 239 0.38 -5.82 -4.28
CA GLU A 239 1.15 -7.07 -4.23
C GLU A 239 0.55 -8.12 -5.18
N ILE A 240 -0.78 -8.31 -5.14
CA ILE A 240 -1.48 -9.25 -6.04
C ILE A 240 -1.29 -8.85 -7.52
N ILE A 241 -1.44 -7.57 -7.86
CA ILE A 241 -1.25 -7.10 -9.23
C ILE A 241 0.17 -7.38 -9.71
N LEU A 242 1.16 -7.07 -8.87
CA LEU A 242 2.57 -7.23 -9.18
C LEU A 242 2.97 -8.71 -9.31
N ASP A 243 2.47 -9.57 -8.43
CA ASP A 243 2.68 -11.02 -8.52
C ASP A 243 2.13 -11.56 -9.85
N LEU A 244 0.93 -11.15 -10.24
CA LEU A 244 0.34 -11.59 -11.50
C LEU A 244 1.17 -11.14 -12.71
N VAL A 245 1.78 -9.97 -12.67
CA VAL A 245 2.62 -9.44 -13.77
C VAL A 245 3.98 -10.14 -13.82
N ILE A 246 4.66 -10.17 -12.69
CA ILE A 246 6.03 -10.68 -12.60
C ILE A 246 6.02 -12.19 -12.84
N GLN A 247 4.99 -12.90 -12.38
CA GLN A 247 5.02 -14.36 -12.29
C GLN A 247 4.21 -15.13 -13.32
N SER A 248 3.19 -14.55 -13.97
CA SER A 248 2.28 -15.35 -14.81
C SER A 248 2.94 -15.84 -16.12
N VAL A 249 3.54 -17.04 -16.13
CA VAL A 249 2.87 -18.27 -16.61
C VAL A 249 3.49 -19.50 -15.93
N GLY A 250 2.66 -20.27 -15.22
CA GLY A 250 3.02 -21.56 -14.62
C GLY A 250 1.88 -22.34 -13.92
N LEU A 251 0.70 -21.75 -13.69
CA LEU A 251 -0.45 -22.43 -13.07
C LEU A 251 -1.71 -22.33 -13.93
N LYS A 252 -2.50 -23.41 -13.98
CA LYS A 252 -3.73 -23.54 -14.76
C LYS A 252 -4.68 -22.37 -14.44
N ARG A 253 -4.83 -21.47 -15.41
CA ARG A 253 -5.48 -20.13 -15.37
C ARG A 253 -6.91 -20.05 -14.81
N LYS A 254 -7.57 -21.15 -14.42
CA LYS A 254 -8.98 -21.14 -14.03
C LYS A 254 -9.20 -21.18 -12.51
N GLU A 255 -8.50 -22.06 -11.80
CA GLU A 255 -8.71 -22.27 -10.35
C GLU A 255 -8.15 -21.11 -9.51
N VAL A 256 -6.95 -20.60 -9.84
CA VAL A 256 -6.31 -19.50 -9.10
C VAL A 256 -7.09 -18.19 -9.23
N MET A 257 -7.68 -17.93 -10.40
CA MET A 257 -8.45 -16.70 -10.64
C MET A 257 -9.79 -16.71 -9.90
N GLU A 258 -10.44 -17.87 -9.78
CA GLU A 258 -11.67 -18.01 -8.99
C GLU A 258 -11.41 -17.83 -7.49
N ASP A 259 -10.26 -18.29 -6.99
CA ASP A 259 -9.93 -18.15 -5.58
C ASP A 259 -9.47 -16.73 -5.21
N LEU A 260 -8.71 -16.05 -6.10
CA LEU A 260 -8.35 -14.63 -5.91
C LEU A 260 -9.57 -13.71 -5.96
N ALA A 261 -10.51 -13.93 -6.89
CA ALA A 261 -11.75 -13.16 -6.96
C ALA A 261 -12.58 -13.33 -5.67
N LYS A 262 -12.66 -14.55 -5.11
CA LYS A 262 -13.32 -14.80 -3.82
C LYS A 262 -12.61 -14.12 -2.65
N ILE A 263 -11.28 -14.09 -2.66
CA ILE A 263 -10.50 -13.39 -1.61
C ILE A 263 -10.74 -11.88 -1.70
N MET A 264 -10.70 -11.29 -2.89
CA MET A 264 -10.99 -9.86 -3.07
C MET A 264 -12.43 -9.52 -2.67
N GLU A 265 -13.42 -10.33 -3.09
CA GLU A 265 -14.81 -10.15 -2.66
C GLU A 265 -14.97 -10.27 -1.13
N MET A 266 -14.24 -11.20 -0.50
CA MET A 266 -14.21 -11.34 0.96
C MET A 266 -13.57 -10.13 1.65
N LEU A 267 -12.47 -9.59 1.11
CA LEU A 267 -11.79 -8.41 1.64
C LEU A 267 -12.68 -7.17 1.51
N THR A 268 -13.33 -6.96 0.36
CA THR A 268 -14.29 -5.86 0.16
C THR A 268 -15.48 -5.97 1.11
N ARG A 269 -15.99 -7.19 1.36
CA ARG A 269 -17.06 -7.41 2.35
C ARG A 269 -16.59 -7.15 3.77
N LEU A 270 -15.36 -7.54 4.11
CA LEU A 270 -14.77 -7.26 5.42
C LEU A 270 -14.62 -5.76 5.65
N ASP A 271 -14.10 -5.00 4.67
CA ASP A 271 -14.02 -3.53 4.76
C ASP A 271 -15.39 -2.89 4.93
N ALA A 272 -16.39 -3.30 4.14
CA ALA A 272 -17.75 -2.78 4.29
C ALA A 272 -18.35 -3.09 5.67
N THR A 273 -18.00 -4.23 6.27
CA THR A 273 -18.46 -4.62 7.61
C THR A 273 -17.72 -3.83 8.70
N VAL A 274 -16.42 -3.55 8.52
CA VAL A 274 -15.62 -2.72 9.43
C VAL A 274 -16.12 -1.28 9.42
N VAL A 275 -16.36 -0.71 8.24
CA VAL A 275 -16.96 0.63 8.10
C VAL A 275 -18.35 0.68 8.73
N GLY A 276 -19.19 -0.34 8.51
CA GLY A 276 -20.52 -0.42 9.14
C GLY A 276 -20.47 -0.53 10.67
N LEU A 277 -19.46 -1.21 11.23
CA LEU A 277 -19.23 -1.31 12.66
C LEU A 277 -18.70 0.01 13.25
N ASP A 278 -17.81 0.71 12.55
CA ASP A 278 -17.33 2.04 12.97
C ASP A 278 -18.47 3.07 13.00
N MET A 279 -19.39 3.03 12.02
CA MET A 279 -20.60 3.86 12.05
C MET A 279 -21.53 3.51 13.22
N LEU A 280 -21.61 2.22 13.59
CA LEU A 280 -22.40 1.78 14.74
C LEU A 280 -21.75 2.21 16.07
N ILE A 281 -20.42 2.16 16.17
CA ILE A 281 -19.66 2.61 17.33
C ILE A 281 -19.84 4.12 17.53
N GLN A 282 -19.69 4.93 16.48
CA GLN A 282 -19.94 6.38 16.54
C GLN A 282 -21.37 6.70 16.98
N LYS A 283 -22.35 5.91 16.52
CA LYS A 283 -23.75 6.07 16.94
C LYS A 283 -23.94 5.73 18.42
N LEU A 284 -23.31 4.66 18.90
CA LEU A 284 -23.36 4.26 20.31
C LEU A 284 -22.65 5.26 21.24
N GLU A 285 -21.58 5.89 20.79
CA GLU A 285 -20.88 6.96 21.52
C GLU A 285 -21.75 8.22 21.63
N LYS A 286 -22.39 8.61 20.53
CA LYS A 286 -23.33 9.75 20.52
C LYS A 286 -24.55 9.52 21.42
N ASP A 287 -25.07 8.30 21.45
CA ASP A 287 -26.17 7.92 22.35
C ASP A 287 -25.73 7.89 23.83
N LYS A 288 -24.47 7.54 24.12
CA LYS A 288 -23.89 7.63 25.47
C LYS A 288 -23.73 9.07 25.94
N GLU A 289 -23.24 9.97 25.09
CA GLU A 289 -23.13 11.40 25.39
C GLU A 289 -24.49 12.03 25.67
N LYS A 290 -25.50 11.68 24.86
CA LYS A 290 -26.88 12.13 25.06
C LYS A 290 -27.45 11.68 26.41
N LYS A 291 -27.26 10.41 26.78
CA LYS A 291 -27.68 9.89 28.10
C LYS A 291 -26.91 10.52 29.26
N ARG A 292 -25.65 10.89 29.06
CA ARG A 292 -24.85 11.61 30.07
C ARG A 292 -25.38 13.03 30.29
N ALA A 293 -25.74 13.72 29.21
CA ALA A 293 -26.37 15.04 29.27
C ALA A 293 -27.75 15.00 29.97
N GLU A 294 -28.60 14.02 29.63
CA GLU A 294 -29.91 13.81 30.27
C GLU A 294 -29.77 13.46 31.77
N GLY A 295 -28.74 12.70 32.14
CA GLY A 295 -28.43 12.37 33.53
C GLY A 295 -27.93 13.56 34.35
N GLU A 296 -27.11 14.42 33.76
CA GLU A 296 -26.66 15.67 34.40
C GLU A 296 -27.80 16.68 34.58
N GLU A 297 -28.74 16.73 33.65
CA GLU A 297 -29.93 17.58 33.73
C GLU A 297 -30.87 17.09 34.85
N SER A 298 -31.13 15.77 34.94
CA SER A 298 -31.90 15.17 36.03
C SER A 298 -31.23 15.35 37.41
N PHE A 299 -29.90 15.31 37.47
CA PHE A 299 -29.15 15.55 38.71
C PHE A 299 -29.25 17.03 39.15
N LYS A 300 -29.17 17.98 38.21
CA LYS A 300 -29.36 19.42 38.49
C LYS A 300 -30.78 19.74 38.97
N GLU A 301 -31.81 19.08 38.43
CA GLU A 301 -33.19 19.23 38.89
C GLU A 301 -33.38 18.72 40.33
N ARG A 302 -32.82 17.55 40.68
CA ARG A 302 -32.87 17.03 42.07
C ARG A 302 -32.16 17.94 43.06
N LEU A 303 -31.02 18.52 42.68
CA LEU A 303 -30.27 19.46 43.51
C LEU A 303 -31.03 20.77 43.77
N GLN A 304 -31.88 21.20 42.85
CA GLN A 304 -32.75 22.38 43.04
C GLN A 304 -33.94 22.07 43.96
N LEU A 305 -34.47 20.84 43.92
CA LEU A 305 -35.52 20.36 44.83
C LEU A 305 -35.01 20.23 46.28
N GLU A 306 -33.83 19.64 46.48
CA GLU A 306 -33.23 19.51 47.83
C GLU A 306 -32.85 20.85 48.47
N LYS A 307 -32.48 21.86 47.65
CA LYS A 307 -32.22 23.22 48.14
C LYS A 307 -33.49 23.97 48.54
N LYS A 308 -34.66 23.59 47.99
CA LYS A 308 -35.97 24.13 48.39
C LYS A 308 -36.45 23.55 49.73
N ASP A 309 -36.14 22.28 50.01
CA ASP A 309 -36.55 21.62 51.26
C ASP A 309 -35.67 21.97 52.47
N LYS A 310 -34.40 22.38 52.27
CA LYS A 310 -33.50 22.82 53.36
C LYS A 310 -33.77 24.23 53.91
N GLY A 311 -34.92 24.83 53.59
CA GLY A 311 -35.37 26.12 54.15
C GLY A 311 -36.05 26.05 55.54
N LYS A 312 -36.16 24.87 56.17
CA LYS A 312 -36.76 24.71 57.50
C LYS A 312 -35.98 23.70 58.36
N GLY A 313 -35.45 24.17 59.49
CA GLY A 313 -35.07 23.33 60.63
C GLY A 313 -33.57 23.17 60.85
N LYS A 314 -33.13 23.54 62.05
CA LYS A 314 -31.75 23.63 62.56
C LYS A 314 -31.23 22.30 63.16
N GLU A 315 -29.90 22.22 63.16
CA GLU A 315 -28.97 21.69 64.19
C GLU A 315 -28.82 20.16 64.39
N ASP A 316 -27.55 19.77 64.23
CA ASP A 316 -26.74 18.71 64.86
C ASP A 316 -27.11 17.23 64.67
N ILE A 317 -26.25 16.51 63.93
CA ILE A 317 -25.30 15.53 64.48
C ILE A 317 -24.26 15.18 63.40
N GLU A 318 -22.99 15.29 63.78
CA GLU A 318 -21.82 14.85 63.03
C GLU A 318 -21.70 13.31 62.96
N ARG A 319 -21.01 12.87 61.89
CA ARG A 319 -20.41 11.55 61.62
C ARG A 319 -21.30 10.46 61.03
N GLU A 320 -20.62 9.65 60.20
CA GLU A 320 -21.08 8.45 59.47
C GLU A 320 -21.89 8.78 58.21
N GLU A 321 -21.50 8.52 56.96
CA GLU A 321 -20.45 7.72 56.33
C GLU A 321 -20.01 8.46 55.04
N LYS A 322 -18.70 8.66 54.85
CA LYS A 322 -18.16 8.83 53.49
C LYS A 322 -18.26 7.46 52.81
N PRO A 323 -18.72 7.35 51.55
CA PRO A 323 -18.51 6.13 50.80
C PRO A 323 -17.00 5.89 50.71
N GLN A 324 -16.56 4.73 51.20
CA GLN A 324 -15.19 4.27 51.09
C GLN A 324 -14.74 4.31 49.63
N GLU A 325 -13.57 4.90 49.38
CA GLU A 325 -12.75 4.59 48.22
C GLU A 325 -12.40 3.10 48.27
N GLY A 326 -13.20 2.29 47.59
CA GLY A 326 -12.99 0.87 47.41
C GLY A 326 -13.69 0.44 46.14
N ASP A 327 -12.92 -0.16 45.22
CA ASP A 327 -13.35 -0.78 43.96
C ASP A 327 -13.82 0.12 42.81
N ASN A 328 -13.02 1.13 42.44
CA ASN A 328 -13.16 1.79 41.13
C ASN A 328 -11.89 1.88 40.28
N ASP A 329 -10.82 1.14 40.62
CA ASP A 329 -9.50 1.28 39.97
C ASP A 329 -9.06 0.09 39.09
N LEU A 330 -10.00 -0.66 38.52
CA LEU A 330 -9.69 -1.76 37.57
C LEU A 330 -10.36 -1.66 36.19
N TRP A 331 -11.03 -0.54 35.87
CA TRP A 331 -11.74 -0.38 34.59
C TRP A 331 -11.41 0.91 33.81
N GLN A 332 -10.33 1.62 34.13
CA GLN A 332 -9.84 2.71 33.29
C GLN A 332 -8.52 2.32 32.61
N ASN A 333 -8.42 2.64 31.32
CA ASN A 333 -7.30 2.37 30.38
C ASN A 333 -7.24 1.01 29.69
N LYS A 334 -8.36 0.50 29.16
CA LYS A 334 -8.32 -0.14 27.84
C LYS A 334 -9.43 0.45 26.99
N ASP A 335 -9.04 1.08 25.89
CA ASP A 335 -9.96 1.55 24.87
C ASP A 335 -10.84 0.36 24.40
N PRO A 336 -12.18 0.39 24.59
CA PRO A 336 -13.05 -0.71 24.20
C PRO A 336 -12.95 -1.04 22.71
N THR A 337 -12.63 -0.05 21.87
CA THR A 337 -12.37 -0.21 20.43
C THR A 337 -11.14 -1.07 20.16
N ASP A 338 -10.09 -0.90 20.94
CA ASP A 338 -8.84 -1.65 20.81
C ASP A 338 -8.98 -3.10 21.32
N TYR A 339 -9.75 -3.29 22.40
CA TYR A 339 -10.12 -4.63 22.90
C TYR A 339 -11.02 -5.39 21.92
N LEU A 340 -12.01 -4.73 21.30
CA LEU A 340 -12.90 -5.33 20.31
C LEU A 340 -12.19 -5.61 18.98
N ARG A 341 -11.28 -4.73 18.52
CA ARG A 341 -10.41 -4.98 17.36
C ARG A 341 -9.54 -6.21 17.58
N LYS A 342 -8.89 -6.31 18.75
CA LYS A 342 -8.03 -7.45 19.10
C LYS A 342 -8.79 -8.78 19.14
N LYS A 343 -9.96 -8.79 19.79
CA LYS A 343 -10.83 -9.99 19.89
C LYS A 343 -11.44 -10.40 18.54
N ASN A 344 -11.68 -9.46 17.64
CA ASN A 344 -12.15 -9.73 16.28
C ASN A 344 -11.04 -10.25 15.36
N TRP A 345 -9.80 -9.77 15.53
CA TRP A 345 -8.62 -10.31 14.82
C TRP A 345 -8.30 -11.75 15.25
N GLU A 346 -8.41 -12.04 16.55
CA GLU A 346 -8.31 -13.41 17.08
C GLU A 346 -9.40 -14.32 16.49
N LYS A 347 -10.61 -13.81 16.27
CA LYS A 347 -11.72 -14.56 15.65
C LYS A 347 -11.49 -14.80 14.15
N ILE A 348 -10.88 -13.85 13.44
CA ILE A 348 -10.47 -13.99 12.03
C ILE A 348 -9.36 -15.03 11.90
N LEU A 349 -8.30 -14.93 12.71
CA LEU A 349 -7.20 -15.90 12.75
C LEU A 349 -7.70 -17.30 13.11
N TRP A 350 -8.58 -17.43 14.10
CA TRP A 350 -9.19 -18.71 14.50
C TRP A 350 -10.07 -19.31 13.38
N THR A 351 -10.83 -18.48 12.67
CA THR A 351 -11.65 -18.93 11.52
C THR A 351 -10.79 -19.39 10.36
N MET A 352 -9.68 -18.69 10.08
CA MET A 352 -8.69 -19.09 9.08
C MET A 352 -7.99 -20.40 9.48
N GLU A 353 -7.64 -20.56 10.76
CA GLU A 353 -6.97 -21.75 11.29
C GLU A 353 -7.90 -22.99 11.30
N ILE A 354 -9.18 -22.82 11.64
CA ILE A 354 -10.18 -23.90 11.58
C ILE A 354 -10.44 -24.35 10.14
N LYS A 355 -10.52 -23.42 9.19
CA LYS A 355 -10.71 -23.77 7.77
C LYS A 355 -9.49 -24.47 7.17
N MET A 356 -8.27 -24.12 7.61
CA MET A 356 -7.05 -24.86 7.27
C MET A 356 -6.99 -26.26 7.90
N LYS A 357 -7.47 -26.44 9.14
CA LYS A 357 -7.51 -27.76 9.82
C LYS A 357 -8.59 -28.71 9.27
N ARG A 358 -9.63 -28.20 8.61
CA ARG A 358 -10.72 -28.99 8.00
C ARG A 358 -10.45 -29.47 6.56
N GLY A 359 -9.20 -29.48 6.11
CA GLY A 359 -8.80 -30.18 4.88
C GLY A 359 -8.94 -29.41 3.57
N TYR A 360 -9.26 -28.11 3.63
CA TYR A 360 -9.08 -27.24 2.45
C TYR A 360 -7.58 -27.06 2.20
N ARG A 361 -7.01 -27.89 1.31
CA ARG A 361 -5.63 -27.75 0.82
C ARG A 361 -5.54 -26.49 -0.04
N PHE A 362 -5.32 -25.34 0.60
CA PHE A 362 -4.71 -24.21 -0.07
C PHE A 362 -3.28 -24.61 -0.46
N CYS A 363 -3.03 -24.83 -1.75
CA CYS A 363 -1.67 -24.87 -2.29
C CYS A 363 -1.17 -23.43 -2.42
N TYR A 364 -0.88 -22.80 -1.29
CA TYR A 364 -0.04 -21.60 -1.24
C TYR A 364 1.32 -22.02 -0.69
N PRO A 365 2.45 -21.66 -1.32
CA PRO A 365 3.73 -21.87 -0.69
C PRO A 365 3.86 -20.92 0.51
N SER A 366 4.04 -21.56 1.67
CA SER A 366 4.43 -21.02 2.96
C SER A 366 3.31 -20.46 3.88
N LYS A 367 3.03 -21.23 4.94
CA LYS A 367 2.41 -20.78 6.21
C LYS A 367 3.19 -19.64 6.91
N ILE A 368 4.28 -19.16 6.31
CA ILE A 368 5.26 -18.25 6.89
C ILE A 368 4.93 -16.79 6.53
N LYS A 369 4.40 -16.50 5.34
CA LYS A 369 4.01 -15.13 4.96
C LYS A 369 2.82 -14.58 5.79
N ILE A 370 1.84 -15.41 6.17
CA ILE A 370 0.77 -14.99 7.10
C ILE A 370 1.34 -14.67 8.49
N LYS A 371 2.31 -15.47 8.98
CA LYS A 371 3.02 -15.18 10.23
C LYS A 371 3.85 -13.90 10.13
N SER A 372 4.53 -13.68 9.01
CA SER A 372 5.31 -12.45 8.75
C SER A 372 4.43 -11.20 8.72
N LEU A 373 3.22 -11.29 8.17
CA LEU A 373 2.22 -10.22 8.19
C LEU A 373 1.74 -9.94 9.63
N ALA A 374 1.53 -10.99 10.42
CA ALA A 374 1.14 -10.89 11.83
C ALA A 374 2.27 -10.31 12.72
N THR A 375 3.53 -10.63 12.44
CA THR A 375 4.70 -10.11 13.18
C THR A 375 4.99 -8.63 12.86
N ARG A 376 4.74 -8.19 11.62
CA ARG A 376 4.91 -6.77 11.21
C ARG A 376 3.84 -5.82 11.77
N LEU A 377 2.69 -6.35 12.19
CA LEU A 377 1.58 -5.60 12.80
C LEU A 377 1.67 -5.48 14.34
N SER A 378 2.87 -5.56 14.91
CA SER A 378 3.15 -5.35 16.35
C SER A 378 2.36 -6.26 17.31
N LEU A 379 2.26 -7.56 17.01
CA LEU A 379 1.86 -8.56 18.00
C LEU A 379 3.11 -9.17 18.65
N ASN A 380 3.51 -8.63 19.81
CA ASN A 380 4.39 -9.33 20.75
C ASN A 380 3.65 -10.56 21.28
N ILE A 381 3.87 -11.71 20.65
CA ILE A 381 3.43 -13.01 21.16
C ILE A 381 4.68 -13.68 21.76
N TYR A 382 4.77 -13.67 23.09
CA TYR A 382 5.67 -14.59 23.79
C TYR A 382 5.19 -16.02 23.55
N PHE A 383 6.12 -16.88 23.11
CA PHE A 383 5.88 -18.29 22.81
C PHE A 383 5.51 -19.11 24.04
#